data_AF-A0A940FDA4-F1
#
_entry.id   AF-A0A940FDA4-F1
#
_cell.length_a   1.000
_cell.length_b   1.000
_cell.length_c   1.000
_cell.angle_alpha   90.00
_cell.angle_beta   90.00
_cell.angle_gamma   90.00
#
_symmetry.space_group_name_H-M   'P 1'
#
loop_
_entity.id
_entity.type
_entity.pdbx_description
1 polymer ?
#
loop_
_entity_poly.entity_id
_entity_poly.type
_entity_poly.pdbx_seq_one_letter_code
_entity_poly.pdbx_strand_id
1 'polypeptide(L)'
;MRTLFAICASLMFSSPGIAANITAKQNGDWTSALTWDLNRTPVNNDVVFIPVGISVRIVSSPYPKNDPAARPTLTLNILGTLDFSDPGNDKFYLDIGSVIQVYPEGKILTTNNNPEIIAIYNGSYDNTVWSGDPNIIRGPAIANSGSLGFLNMVLSQNHVIERTTLRAPKYNSTISSSLIFNSYTRALHFKPEQFLNNQEISISVFDLNGNLIFQNKLRATNQVLSLPVISTGIFIIQLKGDRGFILSKKIVIRR
;
A
#
# COMPACT_ATOMS: atom_id res chain seq x y z
N MET A 1 12.49 51.85 15.84
CA MET A 1 11.61 50.99 16.67
C MET A 1 10.49 50.30 15.89
N ARG A 2 9.77 50.98 14.96
CA ARG A 2 8.68 50.33 14.18
C ARG A 2 9.13 49.16 13.29
N THR A 3 10.34 49.20 12.75
CA THR A 3 10.93 48.12 11.91
C THR A 3 11.38 46.89 12.70
N LEU A 4 11.78 47.05 13.98
CA LEU A 4 12.19 45.92 14.83
C LEU A 4 10.99 45.04 15.25
N PHE A 5 9.82 45.67 15.44
CA PHE A 5 8.59 44.98 15.83
C PHE A 5 8.00 44.15 14.67
N ALA A 6 8.14 44.62 13.43
CA ALA A 6 7.69 43.89 12.24
C ALA A 6 8.53 42.61 11.97
N ILE A 7 9.83 42.63 12.28
CA ILE A 7 10.73 41.47 12.13
C ILE A 7 10.46 40.42 13.21
N CYS A 8 10.14 40.82 14.45
CA CYS A 8 9.76 39.87 15.50
C CYS A 8 8.40 39.20 15.23
N ALA A 9 7.45 39.90 14.61
CA ALA A 9 6.13 39.34 14.31
C ALA A 9 6.15 38.32 13.16
N SER A 10 7.08 38.42 12.21
CA SER A 10 7.18 37.47 11.08
C SER A 10 7.83 36.13 11.46
N LEU A 11 8.66 36.09 12.51
CA LEU A 11 9.29 34.87 13.02
C LEU A 11 8.32 33.94 13.77
N MET A 12 7.12 34.41 14.12
CA MET A 12 6.14 33.66 14.91
C MET A 12 5.21 32.77 14.06
N PHE A 13 5.28 32.84 12.72
CA PHE A 13 4.42 32.06 11.81
C PHE A 13 5.13 30.93 11.08
N SER A 14 6.30 30.48 11.54
CA SER A 14 6.88 29.23 11.05
C SER A 14 6.08 28.06 11.62
N SER A 15 4.99 27.66 10.96
CA SER A 15 4.32 26.42 11.30
C SER A 15 5.27 25.26 10.98
N PRO A 16 5.51 24.34 11.93
CA PRO A 16 6.19 23.10 11.57
C PRO A 16 5.34 22.41 10.51
N GLY A 17 5.93 22.11 9.35
CA GLY A 17 5.28 21.37 8.28
C GLY A 17 4.86 20.00 8.81
N ILE A 18 3.56 19.84 9.09
CA ILE A 18 2.99 18.54 9.46
C ILE A 18 3.10 17.65 8.23
N ALA A 19 3.71 16.47 8.39
CA ALA A 19 3.74 15.44 7.38
C ALA A 19 2.31 15.17 6.87
N ALA A 20 2.03 15.55 5.62
CA ALA A 20 0.73 15.33 5.03
C ALA A 20 0.72 13.99 4.29
N ASN A 21 -0.41 13.29 4.33
CA ASN A 21 -0.64 12.18 3.43
C ASN A 21 -1.11 12.77 2.09
N ILE A 22 -0.38 12.49 1.02
CA ILE A 22 -0.70 12.95 -0.33
C ILE A 22 -0.87 11.74 -1.24
N THR A 23 -1.99 11.68 -1.96
CA THR A 23 -2.39 10.51 -2.75
C THR A 23 -2.56 10.90 -4.20
N ALA A 24 -2.02 10.08 -5.12
CA ALA A 24 -2.31 10.24 -6.53
C ALA A 24 -3.79 9.89 -6.81
N LYS A 25 -4.56 10.84 -7.34
CA LYS A 25 -6.01 10.70 -7.61
C LYS A 25 -6.31 10.22 -9.03
N GLN A 26 -5.36 10.34 -9.95
CA GLN A 26 -5.48 9.95 -11.34
C GLN A 26 -4.11 9.65 -11.95
N ASN A 27 -4.09 9.02 -13.12
CA ASN A 27 -2.88 8.90 -13.91
C ASN A 27 -2.38 10.29 -14.30
N GLY A 28 -1.07 10.50 -14.24
CA GLY A 28 -0.51 11.81 -14.58
C GLY A 28 0.96 11.92 -14.27
N ASP A 29 1.45 13.15 -14.35
CA ASP A 29 2.86 13.46 -14.15
C ASP A 29 3.10 13.88 -12.70
N TRP A 30 4.24 13.48 -12.13
CA TRP A 30 4.59 13.77 -10.75
C TRP A 30 4.61 15.26 -10.44
N THR A 31 5.11 16.07 -11.37
CA THR A 31 5.21 17.53 -11.24
C THR A 31 3.87 18.25 -11.43
N SER A 32 2.82 17.56 -11.88
CA SER A 32 1.50 18.13 -12.02
C SER A 32 0.73 18.10 -10.70
N ALA A 33 0.36 19.28 -10.20
CA ALA A 33 -0.52 19.40 -9.03
C ALA A 33 -1.86 18.68 -9.20
N LEU A 34 -2.34 18.51 -10.44
CA LEU A 34 -3.60 17.81 -10.74
C LEU A 34 -3.51 16.30 -10.56
N THR A 35 -2.31 15.73 -10.46
CA THR A 35 -2.12 14.30 -10.16
C THR A 35 -2.47 13.99 -8.70
N TRP A 36 -2.37 14.98 -7.82
CA TRP A 36 -2.43 14.80 -6.37
C TRP A 36 -3.73 15.32 -5.76
N ASP A 37 -4.18 14.67 -4.68
CA ASP A 37 -5.39 15.04 -3.92
C ASP A 37 -5.28 16.40 -3.21
N LEU A 38 -4.09 16.77 -2.75
CA LEU A 38 -3.82 18.07 -2.11
C LEU A 38 -3.64 19.24 -3.11
N ASN A 39 -3.80 19.00 -4.41
CA ASN A 39 -3.60 20.00 -5.48
C ASN A 39 -2.24 20.72 -5.39
N ARG A 40 -1.20 19.99 -5.00
CA ARG A 40 0.21 20.40 -5.00
C ARG A 40 1.08 19.18 -5.25
N THR A 41 2.33 19.38 -5.62
CA THR A 41 3.30 18.27 -5.69
C THR A 41 3.72 17.82 -4.27
N PRO A 42 4.21 16.59 -4.11
CA PRO A 42 4.82 16.15 -2.86
C PRO A 42 5.99 17.05 -2.46
N VAL A 43 6.02 17.43 -1.18
CA VAL A 43 7.05 18.27 -0.56
C VAL A 43 7.66 17.59 0.66
N ASN A 44 8.66 18.24 1.28
CA ASN A 44 9.38 17.69 2.41
C ASN A 44 8.46 17.17 3.54
N ASN A 45 8.76 15.98 4.04
CA ASN A 45 8.05 15.21 5.06
C ASN A 45 6.68 14.63 4.65
N ASP A 46 6.26 14.73 3.39
CA ASP A 46 5.02 14.08 2.97
C ASP A 46 5.13 12.54 2.96
N VAL A 47 3.99 11.90 3.23
CA VAL A 47 3.77 10.47 2.96
C VAL A 47 2.97 10.35 1.67
N VAL A 48 3.62 9.85 0.64
CA VAL A 48 3.08 9.79 -0.72
C VAL A 48 2.50 8.41 -1.00
N PHE A 49 1.28 8.34 -1.53
CA PHE A 49 0.63 7.10 -1.94
C PHE A 49 0.34 7.11 -3.45
N ILE A 50 0.75 6.03 -4.13
CA ILE A 50 0.33 5.74 -5.51
C ILE A 50 -0.59 4.51 -5.44
N PRO A 51 -1.93 4.67 -5.53
CA PRO A 51 -2.87 3.57 -5.41
C PRO A 51 -2.77 2.54 -6.54
N VAL A 52 -3.30 1.33 -6.30
CA VAL A 52 -3.44 0.29 -7.33
C VAL A 52 -4.20 0.84 -8.54
N GLY A 53 -3.71 0.55 -9.75
CA GLY A 53 -4.31 1.01 -11.01
C GLY A 53 -3.98 2.44 -11.41
N ILE A 54 -3.30 3.22 -10.56
CA ILE A 54 -2.77 4.54 -10.89
C ILE A 54 -1.31 4.45 -11.33
N SER A 55 -0.96 5.16 -12.39
CA SER A 55 0.41 5.35 -12.88
C SER A 55 0.82 6.82 -12.77
N VAL A 56 1.92 7.08 -12.07
CA VAL A 56 2.52 8.41 -11.96
C VAL A 56 3.85 8.40 -12.72
N ARG A 57 3.97 9.30 -13.70
CA ARG A 57 5.16 9.43 -14.55
C ARG A 57 6.13 10.47 -14.03
N ILE A 58 7.42 10.18 -14.08
CA ILE A 58 8.50 11.14 -13.85
C ILE A 58 8.98 11.65 -15.21
N VAL A 59 8.33 12.66 -15.79
CA VAL A 59 8.70 13.19 -17.14
C VAL A 59 9.93 14.09 -17.11
N SER A 60 10.27 14.60 -15.92
CA SER A 60 11.45 15.44 -15.67
C SER A 60 11.86 15.29 -14.21
N SER A 61 13.14 15.53 -13.91
CA SER A 61 13.65 15.47 -12.54
C SER A 61 12.93 16.48 -11.64
N PRO A 62 12.04 16.04 -10.73
CA PRO A 62 11.23 16.97 -9.93
C PRO A 62 12.06 17.69 -8.87
N TYR A 63 13.22 17.12 -8.52
CA TYR A 63 14.13 17.64 -7.51
C TYR A 63 15.56 17.69 -8.08
N PRO A 64 16.38 18.69 -7.68
CA PRO A 64 17.71 18.89 -8.23
C PRO A 64 18.76 17.91 -7.68
N LYS A 65 19.70 17.50 -8.53
CA LYS A 65 20.87 16.72 -8.11
C LYS A 65 21.84 17.54 -7.25
N ASN A 66 22.19 18.77 -7.64
CA ASN A 66 23.33 19.43 -6.99
C ASN A 66 22.94 20.26 -5.76
N ASP A 67 21.74 20.08 -5.22
CA ASP A 67 21.23 20.82 -4.06
C ASP A 67 20.43 19.90 -3.12
N PRO A 68 21.11 19.20 -2.18
CA PRO A 68 20.45 18.34 -1.21
C PRO A 68 19.38 19.05 -0.37
N ALA A 69 19.58 20.34 -0.05
CA ALA A 69 18.64 21.11 0.76
C ALA A 69 17.31 21.40 0.04
N ALA A 70 17.31 21.35 -1.30
CA ALA A 70 16.10 21.48 -2.11
C ALA A 70 15.38 20.14 -2.38
N ARG A 71 15.93 19.02 -1.92
CA ARG A 71 15.30 17.70 -2.05
C ARG A 71 14.38 17.44 -0.85
N PRO A 72 13.22 16.80 -1.06
CA PRO A 72 12.36 16.44 0.05
C PRO A 72 12.80 15.11 0.68
N THR A 73 12.59 15.01 1.98
CA THR A 73 12.47 13.74 2.71
C THR A 73 11.06 13.20 2.50
N LEU A 74 10.91 12.07 1.80
CA LEU A 74 9.58 11.48 1.48
C LEU A 74 9.46 10.05 1.99
N THR A 75 8.25 9.67 2.44
CA THR A 75 7.86 8.26 2.57
C THR A 75 6.97 7.88 1.41
N LEU A 76 7.46 7.11 0.44
CA LEU A 76 6.75 6.78 -0.79
C LEU A 76 6.22 5.34 -0.78
N ASN A 77 4.89 5.21 -0.80
CA ASN A 77 4.17 3.95 -0.79
C ASN A 77 3.55 3.67 -2.18
N ILE A 78 4.14 2.73 -2.91
CA ILE A 78 3.80 2.43 -4.31
C ILE A 78 2.98 1.13 -4.35
N LEU A 79 1.67 1.25 -4.51
CA LEU A 79 0.75 0.14 -4.78
C LEU A 79 0.38 0.05 -6.28
N GLY A 80 0.50 1.18 -7.00
CA GLY A 80 0.31 1.27 -8.45
C GLY A 80 1.64 1.25 -9.20
N THR A 81 1.81 2.18 -10.15
CA THR A 81 3.00 2.28 -10.99
C THR A 81 3.69 3.63 -10.80
N LEU A 82 5.00 3.61 -10.59
CA LEU A 82 5.89 4.77 -10.76
C LEU A 82 6.71 4.56 -12.04
N ASP A 83 6.55 5.45 -13.00
CA ASP A 83 7.00 5.24 -14.38
C ASP A 83 8.08 6.26 -14.79
N PHE A 84 9.21 5.75 -15.25
CA PHE A 84 10.41 6.46 -15.72
C PHE A 84 10.70 6.13 -17.21
N SER A 85 9.66 5.87 -17.99
CA SER A 85 9.78 5.46 -19.40
C SER A 85 9.85 6.62 -20.38
N ASP A 86 9.70 7.86 -19.91
CA ASP A 86 9.69 9.01 -20.79
C ASP A 86 11.14 9.39 -21.19
N PRO A 87 11.37 9.86 -22.44
CA PRO A 87 12.69 10.23 -22.88
C PRO A 87 13.06 11.64 -22.39
N GLY A 88 13.86 11.77 -21.32
CA GLY A 88 14.22 13.13 -20.85
C GLY A 88 15.13 13.29 -19.63
N ASN A 89 15.78 12.23 -19.14
CA ASN A 89 16.45 12.17 -17.82
C ASN A 89 15.44 12.27 -16.65
N ASP A 90 14.65 11.22 -16.54
CA ASP A 90 13.69 10.94 -15.49
C ASP A 90 14.45 10.49 -14.22
N LYS A 91 15.12 11.42 -13.55
CA LYS A 91 15.85 11.10 -12.32
C LYS A 91 15.05 11.54 -11.10
N PHE A 92 15.15 10.77 -10.04
CA PHE A 92 14.42 11.00 -8.81
C PHE A 92 15.39 11.05 -7.64
N TYR A 93 15.75 12.29 -7.28
CA TYR A 93 16.68 12.57 -6.19
C TYR A 93 15.89 12.91 -4.93
N LEU A 94 16.16 12.17 -3.86
CA LEU A 94 15.51 12.34 -2.57
C LEU A 94 16.54 12.68 -1.49
N ASP A 95 16.08 13.32 -0.42
CA ASP A 95 16.95 13.64 0.71
C ASP A 95 17.11 12.45 1.68
N ILE A 96 18.07 12.59 2.59
CA ILE A 96 18.35 11.63 3.66
C ILE A 96 17.11 11.41 4.53
N GLY A 97 16.83 10.14 4.83
CA GLY A 97 15.63 9.74 5.57
C GLY A 97 14.45 9.37 4.69
N SER A 98 14.52 9.60 3.38
CA SER A 98 13.50 9.11 2.45
C SER A 98 13.48 7.58 2.39
N VAL A 99 12.28 7.03 2.22
CA VAL A 99 12.02 5.60 2.07
C VAL A 99 11.09 5.38 0.89
N ILE A 100 11.45 4.44 0.01
CA ILE A 100 10.60 4.00 -1.08
C ILE A 100 10.19 2.56 -0.81
N GLN A 101 8.89 2.34 -0.66
CA GLN A 101 8.32 1.02 -0.45
C GLN A 101 7.37 0.67 -1.60
N VAL A 102 7.68 -0.42 -2.29
CA VAL A 102 6.86 -1.01 -3.35
C VAL A 102 6.08 -2.16 -2.73
N TYR A 103 4.75 -2.05 -2.72
CA TYR A 103 3.85 -3.06 -2.16
C TYR A 103 3.54 -4.17 -3.18
N PRO A 104 2.91 -5.29 -2.77
CA PRO A 104 2.36 -6.25 -3.71
C PRO A 104 1.48 -5.55 -4.75
N GLU A 105 1.55 -5.99 -6.02
CA GLU A 105 0.98 -5.34 -7.21
C GLU A 105 1.65 -4.02 -7.66
N GLY A 106 2.40 -3.37 -6.76
CA GLY A 106 3.17 -2.19 -7.07
C GLY A 106 4.37 -2.48 -7.97
N LYS A 107 4.72 -1.52 -8.82
CA LYS A 107 5.94 -1.59 -9.63
C LYS A 107 6.56 -0.22 -9.90
N ILE A 108 7.88 -0.23 -10.06
CA ILE A 108 8.64 0.87 -10.64
C ILE A 108 9.18 0.37 -11.97
N LEU A 109 9.03 1.14 -13.04
CA LEU A 109 9.48 0.70 -14.37
C LEU A 109 10.16 1.82 -15.14
N THR A 110 11.03 1.43 -16.06
CA THR A 110 11.69 2.31 -17.02
C THR A 110 11.87 1.58 -18.34
N THR A 111 12.01 2.34 -19.43
CA THR A 111 12.47 1.86 -20.74
C THR A 111 13.95 2.16 -20.99
N ASN A 112 14.59 2.91 -20.08
CA ASN A 112 15.92 3.46 -20.27
C ASN A 112 16.92 2.85 -19.27
N ASN A 113 18.10 2.48 -19.76
CA ASN A 113 19.22 2.06 -18.91
C ASN A 113 20.08 3.29 -18.63
N ASN A 114 19.73 4.05 -17.59
CA ASN A 114 20.49 5.22 -17.14
C ASN A 114 21.26 4.85 -15.86
N PRO A 115 22.57 5.17 -15.72
CA PRO A 115 23.36 4.78 -14.55
C PRO A 115 22.77 5.20 -13.18
N GLU A 116 21.82 6.14 -13.16
CA GLU A 116 21.20 6.65 -11.94
C GLU A 116 19.79 7.15 -12.27
N ILE A 117 18.76 6.36 -11.96
CA ILE A 117 17.35 6.77 -12.10
C ILE A 117 16.82 7.23 -10.75
N ILE A 118 17.07 6.46 -9.69
CA ILE A 118 16.66 6.83 -8.33
C ILE A 118 17.91 6.88 -7.45
N ALA A 119 18.10 8.03 -6.79
CA ALA A 119 19.14 8.22 -5.80
C ALA A 119 18.58 8.87 -4.54
N ILE A 120 19.05 8.39 -3.38
CA ILE A 120 18.68 8.92 -2.07
C ILE A 120 19.95 9.43 -1.41
N TYR A 121 19.96 10.69 -0.96
CA TYR A 121 21.11 11.25 -0.26
C TYR A 121 21.38 10.48 1.04
N ASN A 122 22.65 10.16 1.31
CA ASN A 122 23.03 9.43 2.54
C ASN A 122 23.73 10.31 3.59
N GLY A 123 23.77 11.62 3.39
CA GLY A 123 24.48 12.57 4.25
C GLY A 123 25.90 12.89 3.78
N SER A 124 26.40 12.22 2.74
CA SER A 124 27.71 12.51 2.14
C SER A 124 27.65 12.60 0.62
N TYR A 125 26.94 11.70 -0.04
CA TYR A 125 26.79 11.65 -1.49
C TYR A 125 25.45 11.05 -1.91
N ASP A 126 25.17 11.07 -3.21
CA ASP A 126 23.98 10.43 -3.79
C ASP A 126 24.17 8.92 -3.81
N ASN A 127 23.40 8.20 -2.99
CA ASN A 127 23.36 6.75 -3.02
C ASN A 127 22.35 6.30 -4.09
N THR A 128 22.84 5.85 -5.24
CA THR A 128 22.00 5.29 -6.31
C THR A 128 21.37 3.98 -5.83
N VAL A 129 20.05 3.99 -5.62
CA VAL A 129 19.29 2.80 -5.22
C VAL A 129 18.68 2.07 -6.42
N TRP A 130 18.67 2.69 -7.61
CA TRP A 130 18.29 2.01 -8.85
C TRP A 130 18.82 2.73 -10.09
N SER A 131 19.41 1.97 -11.01
CA SER A 131 19.99 2.42 -12.29
C SER A 131 19.18 1.95 -13.50
N GLY A 132 17.91 1.58 -13.30
CA GLY A 132 17.08 1.06 -14.38
C GLY A 132 17.32 -0.40 -14.75
N ASP A 133 18.25 -1.11 -14.10
CA ASP A 133 18.45 -2.55 -14.28
C ASP A 133 18.18 -3.30 -12.96
N PRO A 134 17.21 -4.23 -12.90
CA PRO A 134 16.28 -4.58 -13.98
C PRO A 134 15.35 -3.42 -14.34
N ASN A 135 14.87 -3.39 -15.59
CA ASN A 135 13.95 -2.37 -16.12
C ASN A 135 12.62 -2.29 -15.36
N ILE A 136 12.32 -3.28 -14.51
CA ILE A 136 11.14 -3.30 -13.66
C ILE A 136 11.54 -3.79 -12.26
N ILE A 137 11.23 -2.98 -11.26
CA ILE A 137 11.21 -3.40 -9.85
C ILE A 137 9.77 -3.75 -9.50
N ARG A 138 9.54 -4.99 -9.07
CA ARG A 138 8.22 -5.47 -8.63
C ARG A 138 8.21 -5.56 -7.11
N GLY A 139 7.12 -5.10 -6.49
CA GLY A 139 6.94 -5.30 -5.06
C GLY A 139 6.72 -6.78 -4.70
N PRO A 140 6.95 -7.17 -3.44
CA PRO A 140 7.36 -6.31 -2.33
C PRO A 140 8.86 -5.96 -2.32
N ALA A 141 9.19 -4.66 -2.30
CA ALA A 141 10.56 -4.17 -2.31
C ALA A 141 10.71 -2.86 -1.52
N ILE A 142 11.90 -2.58 -0.98
CA ILE A 142 12.19 -1.34 -0.24
C ILE A 142 13.58 -0.81 -0.57
N ALA A 143 13.70 0.52 -0.63
CA ALA A 143 14.97 1.22 -0.70
C ALA A 143 14.98 2.42 0.26
N ASN A 144 16.15 2.74 0.80
CA ASN A 144 16.38 3.92 1.64
C ASN A 144 17.82 4.43 1.43
N SER A 145 18.21 5.50 2.13
CA SER A 145 19.55 6.09 1.98
C SER A 145 20.71 5.13 2.29
N GLY A 146 20.49 4.07 3.06
CA GLY A 146 21.50 3.07 3.41
C GLY A 146 21.47 1.79 2.57
N SER A 147 20.52 1.61 1.64
CA SER A 147 20.41 0.38 0.85
C SER A 147 21.30 0.39 -0.39
N LEU A 148 21.89 -0.77 -0.74
CA LEU A 148 22.63 -0.98 -1.99
C LEU A 148 21.70 -1.51 -3.07
N GLY A 149 20.69 -0.73 -3.42
CA GLY A 149 19.61 -1.16 -4.31
C GLY A 149 18.26 -1.30 -3.62
N PHE A 150 17.27 -1.80 -4.36
CA PHE A 150 16.01 -2.28 -3.80
C PHE A 150 16.21 -3.65 -3.15
N LEU A 151 15.94 -3.74 -1.86
CA LEU A 151 15.91 -5.01 -1.14
C LEU A 151 14.55 -5.65 -1.33
N ASN A 152 14.53 -6.91 -1.78
CA ASN A 152 13.31 -7.70 -1.75
C ASN A 152 12.84 -7.78 -0.30
N MET A 153 11.70 -7.16 -0.03
CA MET A 153 11.07 -7.37 1.26
C MET A 153 10.52 -8.77 1.20
N VAL A 154 11.11 -9.69 1.96
CA VAL A 154 10.26 -10.68 2.61
C VAL A 154 9.42 -9.83 3.54
N LEU A 155 8.27 -9.32 3.04
CA LEU A 155 7.19 -8.91 3.92
C LEU A 155 7.12 -10.07 4.87
N SER A 156 7.51 -9.87 6.14
CA SER A 156 7.50 -10.96 7.08
C SER A 156 6.11 -11.50 6.89
N GLN A 157 6.01 -12.73 6.39
CA GLN A 157 4.83 -13.47 6.63
C GLN A 157 4.87 -13.59 8.14
N ASN A 158 4.32 -12.59 8.83
CA ASN A 158 3.22 -12.84 9.72
C ASN A 158 2.19 -13.55 8.85
N HIS A 159 2.52 -14.80 8.49
CA HIS A 159 1.66 -15.94 8.54
C HIS A 159 1.10 -15.78 9.94
N VAL A 160 0.04 -14.99 10.03
CA VAL A 160 -0.85 -15.11 11.15
C VAL A 160 -1.38 -16.52 10.91
N ILE A 161 -0.67 -17.51 11.46
CA ILE A 161 -1.28 -18.76 11.85
C ILE A 161 -2.26 -18.29 12.91
N GLU A 162 -3.43 -17.80 12.49
CA GLU A 162 -4.58 -17.69 13.36
C GLU A 162 -4.88 -19.14 13.72
N ARG A 163 -4.23 -19.65 14.78
CA ARG A 163 -4.72 -20.81 15.51
C ARG A 163 -6.00 -20.36 16.20
N THR A 164 -7.07 -20.33 15.43
CA THR A 164 -8.42 -20.19 15.96
C THR A 164 -8.91 -21.60 16.26
N THR A 165 -9.09 -21.91 17.54
CA THR A 165 -9.85 -23.08 17.96
C THR A 165 -11.28 -22.93 17.46
N LEU A 166 -11.65 -23.72 16.44
CA LEU A 166 -13.02 -23.95 16.05
C LEU A 166 -13.77 -24.59 17.22
N ARG A 167 -14.64 -23.84 17.90
CA ARG A 167 -15.76 -24.46 18.63
C ARG A 167 -16.85 -24.75 17.60
N ALA A 168 -16.70 -25.86 16.89
CA ALA A 168 -17.82 -26.41 16.14
C ALA A 168 -18.91 -26.83 17.14
N PRO A 169 -20.19 -26.46 16.97
CA PRO A 169 -21.27 -27.16 17.65
C PRO A 169 -21.16 -28.64 17.28
N LYS A 170 -21.31 -29.53 18.27
CA LYS A 170 -21.27 -31.00 18.10
C LYS A 170 -22.27 -31.44 17.03
N TYR A 171 -21.85 -31.47 15.77
CA TYR A 171 -22.40 -32.33 14.74
C TYR A 171 -21.30 -33.33 14.39
N ASN A 172 -21.69 -34.59 14.28
CA ASN A 172 -20.82 -35.78 14.29
C ASN A 172 -20.02 -35.98 12.99
N SER A 173 -19.51 -34.91 12.39
CA SER A 173 -18.64 -34.96 11.20
C SER A 173 -17.50 -33.96 11.32
N THR A 174 -16.28 -34.48 11.17
CA THR A 174 -15.01 -33.75 11.26
C THR A 174 -14.82 -32.84 10.04
N ILE A 175 -15.62 -31.78 9.93
CA ILE A 175 -15.52 -30.77 8.88
C ILE A 175 -14.42 -29.77 9.29
N SER A 176 -13.19 -30.01 8.82
CA SER A 176 -12.07 -29.07 8.96
C SER A 176 -12.08 -28.01 7.86
N SER A 177 -12.96 -27.01 7.94
CA SER A 177 -13.04 -25.98 6.89
C SER A 177 -11.93 -24.93 7.10
N SER A 178 -11.05 -24.73 6.12
CA SER A 178 -10.09 -23.62 6.14
C SER A 178 -10.71 -22.39 5.47
N LEU A 179 -11.20 -21.44 6.26
CA LEU A 179 -11.49 -20.10 5.78
C LEU A 179 -10.19 -19.30 5.80
N ILE A 180 -9.72 -18.83 4.64
CA ILE A 180 -8.47 -18.07 4.53
C ILE A 180 -8.82 -16.66 4.07
N PHE A 181 -8.53 -15.67 4.90
CA PHE A 181 -8.66 -14.26 4.53
C PHE A 181 -7.29 -13.75 4.07
N ASN A 182 -7.22 -13.21 2.85
CA ASN A 182 -6.05 -12.53 2.33
C ASN A 182 -6.22 -11.03 2.55
N SER A 183 -5.44 -10.47 3.49
CA SER A 183 -5.51 -9.05 3.84
C SER A 183 -5.04 -8.12 2.73
N TYR A 184 -4.15 -8.58 1.83
CA TYR A 184 -3.60 -7.77 0.74
C TYR A 184 -4.64 -7.55 -0.36
N THR A 185 -5.23 -8.63 -0.85
CA THR A 185 -6.25 -8.58 -1.90
C THR A 185 -7.64 -8.28 -1.34
N ARG A 186 -7.78 -8.24 -0.01
CA ARG A 186 -9.06 -8.17 0.71
C ARG A 186 -10.04 -9.25 0.23
N ALA A 187 -9.51 -10.41 -0.13
CA ALA A 187 -10.27 -11.52 -0.66
C ALA A 187 -10.42 -12.61 0.39
N LEU A 188 -11.63 -13.18 0.44
CA LEU A 188 -11.92 -14.37 1.20
C LEU A 188 -11.78 -15.58 0.27
N HIS A 189 -10.85 -16.47 0.61
CA HIS A 189 -10.68 -17.75 -0.06
C HIS A 189 -11.34 -18.84 0.78
N PHE A 190 -12.22 -19.59 0.12
CA PHE A 190 -12.90 -20.74 0.68
C PHE A 190 -12.46 -21.96 -0.13
N LYS A 191 -11.94 -22.97 0.57
CA LYS A 191 -11.71 -24.28 -0.03
C LYS A 191 -12.97 -25.11 0.19
N PRO A 192 -13.75 -25.38 -0.88
CA PRO A 192 -15.05 -26.02 -0.77
C PRO A 192 -14.95 -27.54 -0.64
N GLU A 193 -13.76 -28.11 -0.44
CA GLU A 193 -13.50 -29.55 -0.30
C GLU A 193 -14.39 -30.26 0.74
N GLN A 194 -15.17 -29.52 1.53
CA GLN A 194 -16.07 -30.03 2.56
C GLN A 194 -17.54 -29.61 2.43
N PHE A 195 -17.88 -28.78 1.44
CA PHE A 195 -19.26 -28.52 1.10
C PHE A 195 -19.67 -29.51 0.01
N LEU A 196 -20.86 -30.09 0.13
CA LEU A 196 -21.37 -30.92 -0.95
C LEU A 196 -21.49 -30.06 -2.20
N ASN A 197 -20.98 -30.56 -3.33
CA ASN A 197 -21.01 -29.86 -4.61
C ASN A 197 -22.41 -29.27 -4.84
N ASN A 198 -22.46 -27.99 -5.20
CA ASN A 198 -23.68 -27.25 -5.56
C ASN A 198 -24.58 -26.78 -4.41
N GLN A 199 -24.12 -26.83 -3.15
CA GLN A 199 -24.85 -26.26 -2.01
C GLN A 199 -24.82 -24.71 -2.01
N GLU A 200 -25.92 -24.05 -1.65
CA GLU A 200 -25.93 -22.59 -1.44
C GLU A 200 -25.38 -22.25 -0.05
N ILE A 201 -24.44 -21.31 0.00
CA ILE A 201 -23.82 -20.80 1.21
C ILE A 201 -24.08 -19.30 1.29
N SER A 202 -24.65 -18.85 2.40
CA SER A 202 -24.70 -17.42 2.74
C SER A 202 -23.45 -17.03 3.53
N ILE A 203 -22.80 -15.96 3.10
CA ILE A 203 -21.64 -15.35 3.73
C ILE A 203 -22.12 -14.05 4.36
N SER A 204 -21.76 -13.80 5.62
CA SER A 204 -22.08 -12.56 6.33
C SER A 204 -20.85 -12.08 7.08
N VAL A 205 -20.58 -10.78 7.06
CA VAL A 205 -19.45 -10.15 7.76
C VAL A 205 -20.01 -9.15 8.75
N PHE A 206 -19.63 -9.27 10.02
CA PHE A 206 -20.07 -8.41 11.10
C PHE A 206 -18.88 -7.66 11.69
N ASP A 207 -19.11 -6.43 12.15
CA ASP A 207 -18.16 -5.73 13.01
C ASP A 207 -18.21 -6.27 14.47
N LEU A 208 -17.38 -5.72 15.36
CA LEU A 208 -17.36 -6.08 16.78
C LEU A 208 -18.64 -5.71 17.54
N ASN A 209 -19.43 -4.77 17.03
CA ASN A 209 -20.69 -4.36 17.62
C ASN A 209 -21.86 -5.25 17.15
N GLY A 210 -21.59 -6.20 16.25
CA GLY A 210 -22.60 -7.09 15.68
C GLY A 210 -23.35 -6.49 14.49
N ASN A 211 -22.92 -5.35 13.95
CA ASN A 211 -23.55 -4.76 12.76
C ASN A 211 -23.13 -5.55 11.52
N LEU A 212 -24.09 -5.84 10.64
CA LEU A 212 -23.84 -6.48 9.35
C LEU A 212 -23.18 -5.48 8.39
N ILE A 213 -21.94 -5.77 8.00
CA ILE A 213 -21.14 -4.95 7.08
C ILE A 213 -21.27 -5.45 5.64
N PHE A 214 -21.38 -6.76 5.46
CA PHE A 214 -21.46 -7.36 4.13
C PHE A 214 -22.24 -8.68 4.18
N GLN A 215 -23.01 -8.95 3.12
CA GLN A 215 -23.68 -10.23 2.93
C GLN A 215 -23.66 -10.65 1.46
N ASN A 216 -23.44 -11.94 1.20
CA ASN A 216 -23.56 -12.53 -0.13
C ASN A 216 -24.10 -13.97 -0.03
N LYS A 217 -24.56 -14.50 -1.15
CA LYS A 217 -24.95 -15.90 -1.32
C LYS A 217 -24.24 -16.46 -2.54
N LEU A 218 -23.54 -17.57 -2.35
CA LEU A 218 -22.74 -18.20 -3.38
C LEU A 218 -23.03 -19.70 -3.40
N ARG A 219 -22.88 -20.33 -4.56
CA ARG A 219 -22.84 -21.78 -4.64
C ARG A 219 -21.44 -22.27 -4.31
N ALA A 220 -21.35 -23.33 -3.50
CA ALA A 220 -20.11 -23.98 -3.07
C ALA A 220 -19.34 -24.58 -4.25
N THR A 221 -18.65 -23.72 -4.98
CA THR A 221 -17.69 -24.04 -6.03
C THR A 221 -16.36 -23.36 -5.65
N ASN A 222 -15.24 -23.71 -6.28
CA ASN A 222 -13.95 -23.05 -6.06
C ASN A 222 -14.07 -21.58 -6.46
N GLN A 223 -14.47 -20.73 -5.51
CA GLN A 223 -14.76 -19.33 -5.73
C GLN A 223 -13.91 -18.48 -4.79
N VAL A 224 -13.55 -17.31 -5.27
CA VAL A 224 -12.89 -16.27 -4.51
C VAL A 224 -13.90 -15.15 -4.35
N LEU A 225 -14.22 -14.78 -3.12
CA LEU A 225 -15.08 -13.63 -2.86
C LEU A 225 -14.22 -12.45 -2.48
N SER A 226 -14.17 -11.45 -3.34
CA SER A 226 -13.63 -10.14 -2.98
C SER A 226 -14.59 -9.46 -2.00
N LEU A 227 -14.08 -9.07 -0.82
CA LEU A 227 -14.86 -8.25 0.10
C LEU A 227 -14.83 -6.79 -0.38
N PRO A 228 -15.89 -6.01 -0.13
CA PRO A 228 -15.82 -4.56 -0.32
C PRO A 228 -14.71 -3.95 0.54
N VAL A 229 -14.32 -2.72 0.21
CA VAL A 229 -13.31 -1.95 0.96
C VAL A 229 -13.78 -1.76 2.40
N ILE A 230 -13.36 -2.67 3.28
CA ILE A 230 -13.61 -2.61 4.73
C ILE A 230 -12.46 -1.90 5.44
N SER A 231 -12.80 -1.11 6.46
CA SER A 231 -11.84 -0.37 7.28
C SER A 231 -11.01 -1.31 8.15
N THR A 232 -9.89 -0.80 8.67
CA THR A 232 -9.10 -1.45 9.71
C THR A 232 -9.96 -1.77 10.93
N GLY A 233 -9.92 -3.00 11.42
CA GLY A 233 -10.78 -3.44 12.50
C GLY A 233 -10.77 -4.95 12.73
N ILE A 234 -11.61 -5.40 13.66
CA ILE A 234 -11.87 -6.81 13.91
C ILE A 234 -13.26 -7.12 13.37
N PHE A 235 -13.38 -8.22 12.64
CA PHE A 235 -14.64 -8.64 12.03
C PHE A 235 -14.91 -10.12 12.31
N ILE A 236 -16.19 -10.50 12.30
CA ILE A 236 -16.64 -11.88 12.34
C ILE A 236 -17.22 -12.23 10.98
N ILE A 237 -16.65 -13.23 10.30
CA ILE A 237 -17.21 -13.82 9.10
C ILE A 237 -18.02 -15.04 9.52
N GLN A 238 -19.29 -15.08 9.12
CA GLN A 238 -20.16 -16.23 9.27
C GLN A 238 -20.48 -16.83 7.89
N LEU A 239 -20.37 -18.15 7.80
CA LEU A 239 -20.89 -18.94 6.69
C LEU A 239 -22.08 -19.75 7.18
N LYS A 240 -23.19 -19.70 6.45
CA LYS A 240 -24.39 -20.47 6.73
C LYS A 240 -24.79 -21.28 5.51
N GLY A 241 -24.80 -22.60 5.64
CA GLY A 241 -25.33 -23.47 4.59
C GLY A 241 -26.84 -23.61 4.67
N ASP A 242 -27.47 -23.92 3.55
CA ASP A 242 -28.90 -24.25 3.45
C ASP A 242 -29.36 -25.40 4.39
N ARG A 243 -28.46 -26.34 4.71
CA ARG A 243 -28.69 -27.46 5.66
C ARG A 243 -28.50 -27.07 7.13
N GLY A 244 -28.40 -25.78 7.44
CA GLY A 244 -28.38 -25.28 8.80
C GLY A 244 -27.03 -25.32 9.51
N PHE A 245 -25.94 -25.72 8.84
CA PHE A 245 -24.60 -25.55 9.43
C PHE A 245 -24.25 -24.06 9.50
N ILE A 246 -23.52 -23.68 10.55
CA ILE A 246 -22.97 -22.33 10.72
C ILE A 246 -21.49 -22.47 11.08
N LEU A 247 -20.64 -21.78 10.31
CA LEU A 247 -19.22 -21.62 10.59
C LEU A 247 -18.96 -20.15 10.88
N SER A 248 -18.11 -19.86 11.86
CA SER A 248 -17.74 -18.49 12.21
C SER A 248 -16.23 -18.36 12.34
N LYS A 249 -15.67 -17.28 11.82
CA LYS A 249 -14.25 -16.95 11.97
C LYS A 249 -14.08 -15.48 12.29
N LYS A 250 -13.27 -15.19 13.32
CA LYS A 250 -12.78 -13.86 13.59
C LYS A 250 -11.61 -13.56 12.66
N ILE A 251 -11.61 -12.37 12.05
CA ILE A 251 -10.48 -11.84 11.28
C ILE A 251 -10.07 -10.48 11.85
N VAL A 252 -8.79 -10.15 11.71
CA VAL A 252 -8.24 -8.84 12.09
C VAL A 252 -7.63 -8.19 10.87
N ILE A 253 -8.11 -6.99 10.54
CA ILE A 253 -7.61 -6.17 9.44
C ILE A 253 -6.81 -5.03 10.06
N ARG A 254 -5.53 -4.93 9.71
CA ARG A 254 -4.61 -3.87 10.14
C ARG A 254 -4.31 -2.95 8.96
N ARG A 255 -3.90 -1.71 9.25
CA ARG A 255 -3.30 -0.83 8.23
C ARG A 255 -1.92 -1.34 7.86
#